data_AF-A0A2V7FYJ7-F1
#
_entry.id   AF-A0A2V7FYJ7-F1
#
_cell.length_a   1.000
_cell.length_b   1.000
_cell.length_c   1.000
_cell.angle_alpha   90.00
_cell.angle_beta   90.00
_cell.angle_gamma   90.00
#
_symmetry.space_group_name_H-M   'P 1'
#
loop_
_entity.id
_entity.type
_entity.pdbx_description
1 polymer ?
#
loop_
_entity_poly.entity_id
_entity_poly.type
_entity_poly.pdbx_seq_one_letter_code
_entity_poly.pdbx_strand_id
1 'polypeptide(L)'
;MNVHPAKLEVRFREKFFVEKVVEEAVRRALGPLAAAASLGVGGQGSGGAWAGVGVAIPSGGAQELFPVEPLTPGTRPLAPLLQVFDTYLLFQTDSGVAIVDQHSAHERVLYETVMRQLAGDGAPAQRLLLPLTVEFTPPELDAIEAHRELLRRVGYEIEPFSGRTVVVHTAPNPHPRFDAARCLQELVADLAGGRFGGWANRLERFSATFACRAAIKAGQRLELEEMRELVGRLLTATLPAHDVHGRPTIVQLPKDELERRFGRS
;
A
#
# COMPACT_ATOMS: atom_id res chain seq x y z
N MET A 1 12.46 -1.05 27.60
CA MET A 1 11.08 -0.61 27.91
C MET A 1 10.64 -1.40 29.14
N ASN A 2 10.34 -0.76 30.27
CA ASN A 2 9.81 -1.47 31.44
C ASN A 2 8.35 -1.85 31.14
N VAL A 3 8.09 -3.14 30.91
CA VAL A 3 6.75 -3.67 30.69
C VAL A 3 6.30 -4.36 31.98
N HIS A 4 5.25 -3.82 32.60
CA HIS A 4 4.63 -4.41 33.77
C HIS A 4 3.78 -5.63 33.33
N PRO A 5 3.84 -6.79 34.02
CA PRO A 5 3.21 -8.04 33.59
C PRO A 5 1.67 -8.01 33.46
N ALA A 6 1.01 -6.96 33.96
CA ALA A 6 -0.44 -6.77 33.88
C ALA A 6 -0.91 -5.93 32.67
N LYS A 7 0.00 -5.54 31.77
CA LYS A 7 -0.33 -4.67 30.63
C LYS A 7 -0.78 -5.52 29.43
N LEU A 8 -2.04 -5.36 29.00
CA LEU A 8 -2.63 -6.11 27.89
C LEU A 8 -2.15 -5.66 26.49
N GLU A 9 -1.53 -4.49 26.39
CA GLU A 9 -0.98 -3.97 25.13
C GLU A 9 0.43 -3.40 25.32
N VAL A 10 1.32 -3.71 24.37
CA VAL A 10 2.69 -3.17 24.27
C VAL A 10 2.81 -2.42 22.95
N ARG A 11 3.15 -1.12 23.02
CA ARG A 11 3.36 -0.27 21.84
C ARG A 11 4.83 -0.22 21.50
N PHE A 12 5.18 -0.61 20.27
CA PHE A 12 6.56 -0.62 19.80
C PHE A 12 6.93 0.73 19.16
N ARG A 13 8.18 1.16 19.37
CA ARG A 13 8.72 2.36 18.73
C ARG A 13 8.76 2.23 17.21
N GLU A 14 9.02 1.03 16.71
CA GLU A 14 9.09 0.69 15.29
C GLU A 14 8.09 -0.44 15.00
N LYS A 15 6.79 -0.10 15.04
CA LYS A 15 5.69 -1.06 14.90
C LYS A 15 5.84 -1.91 13.64
N PHE A 16 6.12 -1.30 12.49
CA PHE A 16 6.25 -1.99 11.21
C PHE A 16 7.44 -2.96 11.13
N PHE A 17 8.55 -2.63 11.78
CA PHE A 17 9.70 -3.53 11.85
C PHE A 17 9.36 -4.77 12.69
N VAL A 18 8.77 -4.56 13.87
CA VAL A 18 8.35 -5.65 14.76
C VAL A 18 7.28 -6.51 14.09
N GLU A 19 6.34 -5.90 13.38
CA GLU A 19 5.29 -6.59 12.62
C GLU A 19 5.88 -7.45 11.51
N LYS A 20 6.83 -6.92 10.71
CA LYS A 20 7.54 -7.69 9.68
C LYS A 20 8.30 -8.89 10.28
N VAL A 21 8.99 -8.69 11.40
CA VAL A 21 9.73 -9.76 12.08
C VAL A 21 8.78 -10.82 12.66
N VAL A 22 7.67 -10.40 13.27
CA VAL A 22 6.65 -11.31 13.81
C VAL A 22 5.96 -12.07 12.68
N GLU A 23 5.61 -11.41 11.59
CA GLU A 23 5.05 -12.05 10.40
C GLU A 23 6.00 -13.11 9.86
N GLU A 24 7.27 -12.78 9.67
CA GLU A 24 8.27 -13.71 9.16
C GLU A 24 8.50 -14.90 10.11
N ALA A 25 8.49 -14.66 11.42
CA ALA A 25 8.59 -15.70 12.44
C ALA A 25 7.34 -16.61 12.49
N VAL A 26 6.14 -16.03 12.43
CA VAL A 26 4.86 -16.76 12.43
C VAL A 26 4.72 -17.55 11.14
N ARG A 27 5.06 -16.96 9.99
CA ARG A 27 5.10 -17.59 8.67
C ARG A 27 6.08 -18.77 8.64
N ARG A 28 7.24 -18.62 9.27
CA ARG A 28 8.23 -19.71 9.44
C ARG A 28 7.74 -20.80 10.38
N ALA A 29 6.96 -20.46 11.42
CA ALA A 29 6.45 -21.40 12.41
C ALA A 29 5.20 -22.16 11.94
N LEU A 30 4.32 -21.53 11.15
CA LEU A 30 3.06 -22.13 10.69
C LEU A 30 3.22 -23.03 9.46
N GLY A 31 4.36 -22.99 8.75
CA GLY A 31 4.48 -23.68 7.46
C GLY A 31 3.37 -23.25 6.47
N PRO A 32 3.14 -23.97 5.36
CA PRO A 32 2.09 -23.63 4.41
C PRO A 32 0.71 -24.03 4.95
N LEU A 33 0.24 -23.33 5.99
CA LEU A 33 -1.16 -23.35 6.40
C LEU A 33 -1.89 -22.18 5.73
N ALA A 34 -2.87 -22.55 4.92
CA ALA A 34 -3.60 -21.74 3.97
C ALA A 34 -4.37 -20.58 4.62
N ALA A 35 -3.97 -19.34 4.32
CA ALA A 35 -4.86 -18.17 4.19
C ALA A 35 -4.11 -16.91 3.70
N ALA A 36 -2.77 -16.87 3.80
CA ALA A 36 -1.97 -15.82 3.18
C ALA A 36 -0.67 -16.43 2.66
N ALA A 37 -0.50 -16.48 1.34
CA ALA A 37 0.70 -17.02 0.73
C ALA A 37 1.81 -15.97 0.62
N SER A 38 3.01 -16.42 0.93
CA SER A 38 4.27 -15.70 1.08
C SER A 38 5.06 -15.64 -0.23
N LEU A 39 5.64 -14.49 -0.59
CA LEU A 39 6.61 -14.35 -1.69
C LEU A 39 8.05 -14.57 -1.16
N GLY A 40 8.84 -15.44 -1.79
CA GLY A 40 10.24 -15.72 -1.41
C GLY A 40 11.14 -16.04 -2.61
N VAL A 41 12.41 -15.61 -2.55
CA VAL A 41 13.44 -15.56 -3.61
C VAL A 41 14.57 -16.58 -3.40
N GLY A 42 15.05 -17.21 -4.49
CA GLY A 42 16.36 -17.88 -4.59
C GLY A 42 16.71 -18.48 -5.97
N GLY A 43 18.01 -18.54 -6.36
CA GLY A 43 18.62 -19.50 -7.34
C GLY A 43 20.00 -20.14 -6.95
N GLN A 44 20.27 -21.39 -7.42
CA GLN A 44 21.18 -22.48 -6.91
C GLN A 44 22.34 -22.88 -7.85
N GLY A 45 23.20 -23.83 -7.42
CA GLY A 45 23.74 -24.95 -8.23
C GLY A 45 25.18 -25.40 -7.84
N SER A 46 25.70 -26.64 -7.97
CA SER A 46 25.22 -28.02 -8.25
C SER A 46 26.37 -29.05 -8.01
N GLY A 47 26.07 -30.35 -7.75
CA GLY A 47 26.80 -31.54 -8.30
C GLY A 47 27.60 -32.53 -7.39
N GLY A 48 27.23 -33.83 -7.38
CA GLY A 48 28.18 -34.98 -7.42
C GLY A 48 28.36 -36.01 -6.25
N ALA A 49 27.64 -37.14 -6.30
CA ALA A 49 27.95 -38.57 -5.98
C ALA A 49 29.08 -39.11 -5.01
N TRP A 50 28.63 -39.94 -4.03
CA TRP A 50 29.16 -41.15 -3.31
C TRP A 50 30.35 -41.16 -2.30
N ALA A 51 30.03 -41.77 -1.13
CA ALA A 51 30.81 -42.63 -0.21
C ALA A 51 31.47 -42.03 1.07
N GLY A 52 31.12 -42.62 2.22
CA GLY A 52 31.99 -42.73 3.40
C GLY A 52 31.66 -41.86 4.61
N VAL A 53 31.13 -42.49 5.65
CA VAL A 53 31.32 -42.23 7.11
C VAL A 53 31.57 -40.78 7.55
N GLY A 54 30.61 -40.21 8.28
CA GLY A 54 30.86 -39.05 9.14
C GLY A 54 29.64 -38.18 9.32
N VAL A 55 29.14 -38.07 10.56
CA VAL A 55 28.09 -37.14 10.96
C VAL A 55 28.57 -35.70 10.67
N ALA A 56 28.00 -35.05 9.66
CA ALA A 56 28.21 -33.63 9.35
C ALA A 56 27.07 -33.07 8.48
N ILE A 57 26.69 -31.81 8.76
CA ILE A 57 25.71 -30.98 8.03
C ILE A 57 26.23 -30.66 6.62
N PRO A 58 25.43 -30.83 5.54
CA PRO A 58 25.35 -29.73 4.56
C PRO A 58 24.01 -29.57 3.80
N SER A 59 23.66 -28.30 3.61
CA SER A 59 23.39 -27.62 2.32
C SER A 59 22.66 -28.41 1.22
N GLY A 60 21.34 -28.26 1.12
CA GLY A 60 20.54 -28.64 -0.05
C GLY A 60 19.51 -27.55 -0.34
N GLY A 61 19.69 -26.83 -1.44
CA GLY A 61 18.93 -25.63 -1.79
C GLY A 61 17.48 -25.92 -2.18
N ALA A 62 16.59 -25.04 -1.76
CA ALA A 62 15.18 -25.00 -2.16
C ALA A 62 15.00 -24.11 -3.41
N GLN A 63 15.70 -24.43 -4.49
CA GLN A 63 15.69 -23.65 -5.72
C GLN A 63 15.59 -24.56 -6.93
N GLU A 64 14.48 -25.27 -7.09
CA GLU A 64 14.09 -25.89 -8.36
C GLU A 64 12.56 -26.04 -8.44
N LEU A 65 11.81 -24.94 -8.26
CA LEU A 65 10.38 -24.93 -8.57
C LEU A 65 9.90 -23.69 -9.35
N PHE A 66 10.79 -22.73 -9.66
CA PHE A 66 10.49 -21.62 -10.56
C PHE A 66 11.73 -21.30 -11.41
N PRO A 67 11.66 -21.36 -12.75
CA PRO A 67 12.65 -20.69 -13.57
C PRO A 67 12.54 -19.19 -13.29
N VAL A 68 13.62 -18.58 -12.80
CA VAL A 68 13.74 -17.12 -12.74
C VAL A 68 14.10 -16.65 -14.13
N GLU A 69 13.10 -16.53 -15.00
CA GLU A 69 13.22 -15.55 -16.07
C GLU A 69 12.91 -14.18 -15.48
N PRO A 70 13.67 -13.13 -15.84
CA PRO A 70 13.22 -11.79 -15.57
C PRO A 70 11.83 -11.66 -16.20
N LEU A 71 10.85 -11.21 -15.40
CA LEU A 71 9.71 -10.48 -15.95
C LEU A 71 10.30 -9.18 -16.53
N THR A 72 11.01 -9.32 -17.65
CA THR A 72 11.00 -8.32 -18.71
C THR A 72 9.53 -7.91 -18.88
N PRO A 73 9.23 -6.65 -19.22
CA PRO A 73 7.87 -6.27 -19.60
C PRO A 73 7.48 -7.11 -20.82
N GLY A 74 7.02 -8.32 -20.55
CA GLY A 74 6.61 -9.29 -21.53
C GLY A 74 5.34 -8.71 -22.07
N THR A 75 5.32 -8.51 -23.38
CA THR A 75 4.18 -8.09 -24.18
C THR A 75 2.99 -9.07 -24.12
N ARG A 76 2.88 -9.90 -23.08
CA ARG A 76 1.65 -10.60 -22.75
C ARG A 76 0.65 -9.55 -22.29
N PRO A 77 -0.46 -9.35 -23.00
CA PRO A 77 -1.52 -8.49 -22.49
C PRO A 77 -1.87 -9.02 -21.09
N LEU A 78 -1.88 -8.12 -20.09
CA LEU A 78 -2.42 -8.44 -18.77
C LEU A 78 -3.72 -9.21 -19.00
N ALA A 79 -3.79 -10.41 -18.41
CA ALA A 79 -4.98 -11.27 -18.44
C ALA A 79 -6.23 -10.42 -18.20
N PRO A 80 -7.39 -10.77 -18.79
CA PRO A 80 -8.58 -9.90 -18.76
C PRO A 80 -8.83 -9.41 -17.34
N LEU A 81 -8.70 -8.10 -17.16
CA LEU A 81 -8.85 -7.42 -15.89
C LEU A 81 -10.30 -7.00 -15.77
N LEU A 82 -10.97 -7.52 -14.74
CA LEU A 82 -12.39 -7.29 -14.52
C LEU A 82 -12.61 -6.56 -13.21
N GLN A 83 -13.41 -5.51 -13.24
CA GLN A 83 -13.99 -4.94 -12.03
C GLN A 83 -15.28 -5.66 -11.66
N VAL A 84 -15.41 -6.07 -10.40
CA VAL A 84 -16.60 -6.74 -9.86
C VAL A 84 -17.13 -5.92 -8.69
N PHE A 85 -18.46 -5.72 -8.67
CA PHE A 85 -19.18 -4.92 -7.66
C PHE A 85 -18.65 -3.49 -7.50
N ASP A 86 -18.08 -2.92 -8.57
CA ASP A 86 -17.45 -1.59 -8.57
C ASP A 86 -16.42 -1.41 -7.41
N THR A 87 -15.81 -2.51 -6.95
CA THR A 87 -14.98 -2.57 -5.72
C THR A 87 -13.76 -3.48 -5.86
N TYR A 88 -13.88 -4.63 -6.53
CA TYR A 88 -12.81 -5.61 -6.61
C TYR A 88 -12.26 -5.71 -8.03
N LEU A 89 -10.95 -5.82 -8.17
CA LEU A 89 -10.28 -6.08 -9.43
C LEU A 89 -9.82 -7.53 -9.48
N LEU A 90 -10.19 -8.25 -10.52
CA LEU A 90 -9.90 -9.67 -10.70
C LEU A 90 -9.02 -9.87 -11.93
N PHE A 91 -7.98 -10.69 -11.78
CA PHE A 91 -7.17 -11.17 -12.90
C PHE A 91 -6.63 -12.56 -12.62
N GLN A 92 -6.35 -13.31 -13.69
CA GLN A 92 -5.74 -14.64 -13.60
C GLN A 92 -4.23 -14.52 -13.33
N THR A 93 -3.73 -15.37 -12.44
CA THR A 93 -2.30 -15.63 -12.23
C THR A 93 -1.97 -17.05 -12.69
N ASP A 94 -0.68 -17.40 -12.74
CA ASP A 94 -0.25 -18.77 -13.06
C ASP A 94 -0.75 -19.81 -12.01
N SER A 95 -1.03 -19.36 -10.79
CA SER A 95 -1.43 -20.19 -9.64
C SER A 95 -2.94 -20.17 -9.35
N GLY A 96 -3.74 -19.31 -9.99
CA GLY A 96 -5.16 -19.15 -9.69
C GLY A 96 -5.74 -17.80 -10.10
N VAL A 97 -6.57 -17.22 -9.24
CA VAL A 97 -7.20 -15.90 -9.44
C VAL A 97 -6.76 -14.95 -8.33
N ALA A 98 -6.27 -13.78 -8.70
CA ALA A 98 -6.03 -12.68 -7.78
C ALA A 98 -7.27 -11.78 -7.70
N ILE A 99 -7.65 -11.43 -6.47
CA ILE A 99 -8.75 -10.52 -6.15
C ILE A 99 -8.15 -9.36 -5.37
N VAL A 100 -8.23 -8.16 -5.91
CA VAL A 100 -7.67 -6.94 -5.34
C VAL A 100 -8.79 -6.04 -4.86
N ASP A 101 -8.76 -5.59 -3.61
CA ASP A 101 -9.63 -4.50 -3.15
C ASP A 101 -9.08 -3.18 -3.71
N GLN A 102 -9.85 -2.52 -4.59
CA GLN A 102 -9.39 -1.31 -5.27
C GLN A 102 -9.09 -0.16 -4.30
N HIS A 103 -9.86 -0.03 -3.22
CA HIS A 103 -9.72 1.08 -2.27
C HIS A 103 -8.48 0.86 -1.42
N SER A 104 -8.39 -0.31 -0.80
CA SER A 104 -7.26 -0.73 0.02
C SER A 104 -5.95 -0.70 -0.78
N ALA A 105 -5.97 -1.18 -2.04
CA ALA A 105 -4.83 -1.13 -2.94
C ALA A 105 -4.39 0.31 -3.23
N HIS A 106 -5.34 1.21 -3.51
CA HIS A 106 -5.00 2.58 -3.85
C HIS A 106 -4.48 3.35 -2.63
N GLU A 107 -5.03 3.11 -1.44
CA GLU A 107 -4.46 3.64 -0.20
C GLU A 107 -3.00 3.22 -0.02
N ARG A 108 -2.66 1.93 -0.21
CA ARG A 108 -1.27 1.45 -0.15
C ARG A 108 -0.37 2.16 -1.16
N VAL A 109 -0.81 2.22 -2.42
CA VAL A 109 -0.05 2.86 -3.51
C VAL A 109 0.19 4.35 -3.21
N LEU A 110 -0.82 5.07 -2.74
CA LEU A 110 -0.69 6.49 -2.39
C LEU A 110 0.19 6.70 -1.18
N TYR A 111 0.04 5.88 -0.14
CA TYR A 111 0.87 5.97 1.06
C TYR A 111 2.35 5.87 0.72
N GLU A 112 2.75 4.83 -0.03
CA GLU A 112 4.15 4.66 -0.40
C GLU A 112 4.64 5.76 -1.37
N THR A 113 3.76 6.24 -2.24
CA THR A 113 4.06 7.38 -3.12
C THR A 113 4.34 8.64 -2.30
N VAL A 114 3.48 8.97 -1.34
CA VAL A 114 3.64 10.13 -0.46
C VAL A 114 4.86 9.99 0.43
N MET A 115 5.11 8.81 1.02
CA MET A 115 6.32 8.58 1.82
C MET A 115 7.60 8.85 1.02
N ARG A 116 7.65 8.44 -0.26
CA ARG A 116 8.78 8.77 -1.15
C ARG A 116 8.87 10.27 -1.45
N GLN A 117 7.75 10.91 -1.75
CA GLN A 117 7.70 12.36 -2.01
C GLN A 117 8.16 13.18 -0.79
N LEU A 118 7.73 12.79 0.41
CA LEU A 118 8.12 13.44 1.65
C LEU A 118 9.60 13.22 2.01
N ALA A 119 10.21 12.11 1.59
CA ALA A 119 11.63 11.84 1.81
C ALA A 119 12.57 12.51 0.79
N GLY A 120 12.07 12.81 -0.43
CA GLY A 120 12.83 13.43 -1.52
C GLY A 120 12.46 14.90 -1.76
N ASP A 121 12.44 15.27 -3.04
CA ASP A 121 12.24 16.66 -3.51
C ASP A 121 10.75 17.09 -3.56
N GLY A 122 9.82 16.22 -3.20
CA GLY A 122 8.37 16.48 -3.24
C GLY A 122 7.64 15.81 -4.42
N ALA A 123 6.37 16.14 -4.58
CA ALA A 123 5.47 15.63 -5.60
C ALA A 123 5.36 16.58 -6.80
N PRO A 124 5.15 16.06 -8.03
CA PRO A 124 4.63 16.89 -9.11
C PRO A 124 3.26 17.43 -8.70
N ALA A 125 3.11 18.75 -8.76
CA ALA A 125 1.86 19.46 -8.47
C ALA A 125 1.19 19.89 -9.77
N GLN A 126 -0.13 19.76 -9.85
CA GLN A 126 -0.92 20.30 -10.96
C GLN A 126 -1.33 21.73 -10.62
N ARG A 127 -0.90 22.69 -11.44
CA ARG A 127 -1.41 24.06 -11.38
C ARG A 127 -2.86 24.09 -11.83
N LEU A 128 -3.71 24.70 -11.03
CA LEU A 128 -5.12 24.82 -11.34
C LEU A 128 -5.33 25.94 -12.37
N LEU A 129 -6.22 25.71 -13.34
CA LEU A 129 -6.61 26.74 -14.31
C LEU A 129 -7.24 27.94 -13.62
N LEU A 130 -8.03 27.68 -12.58
CA LEU A 130 -8.62 28.66 -11.69
C LEU A 130 -8.26 28.29 -10.25
N PRO A 131 -7.63 29.19 -9.47
CA PRO A 131 -7.36 28.92 -8.05
C PRO A 131 -8.65 28.63 -7.28
N LEU A 132 -8.58 27.72 -6.30
CA LEU A 132 -9.72 27.38 -5.45
C LEU A 132 -9.67 28.18 -4.17
N THR A 133 -10.78 28.77 -3.75
CA THR A 133 -10.94 29.38 -2.42
C THR A 133 -11.59 28.40 -1.47
N VAL A 134 -10.93 28.09 -0.36
CA VAL A 134 -11.41 27.13 0.63
C VAL A 134 -11.41 27.78 2.01
N GLU A 135 -12.51 27.62 2.74
CA GLU A 135 -12.66 28.12 4.10
C GLU A 135 -12.28 27.07 5.14
N PHE A 136 -11.62 27.54 6.21
CA PHE A 136 -11.15 26.72 7.33
C PHE A 136 -11.50 27.36 8.68
N THR A 137 -11.70 26.53 9.69
CA THR A 137 -11.84 26.97 11.08
C THR A 137 -10.49 27.44 11.66
N PRO A 138 -10.45 28.19 12.77
CA PRO A 138 -9.18 28.64 13.35
C PRO A 138 -8.20 27.49 13.69
N PRO A 139 -8.63 26.36 14.30
CA PRO A 139 -7.73 25.22 14.54
C PRO A 139 -7.20 24.58 13.25
N GLU A 140 -7.97 24.62 12.16
CA GLU A 140 -7.57 24.11 10.85
C GLU A 140 -6.55 25.03 10.18
N LEU A 141 -6.68 26.35 10.33
CA LEU A 141 -5.67 27.31 9.90
C LEU A 141 -4.33 27.10 10.64
N ASP A 142 -4.38 26.86 11.95
CA ASP A 142 -3.19 26.52 12.73
C ASP A 142 -2.57 25.20 12.23
N ALA A 143 -3.40 24.21 11.89
CA ALA A 143 -2.92 22.94 11.34
C ALA A 143 -2.30 23.10 9.95
N ILE A 144 -2.86 23.97 9.09
CA ILE A 144 -2.28 24.34 7.80
C ILE A 144 -0.89 24.93 8.00
N GLU A 145 -0.74 25.91 8.89
CA GLU A 145 0.55 26.54 9.12
C GLU A 145 1.58 25.54 9.69
N ALA A 146 1.17 24.72 10.66
CA ALA A 146 2.02 23.69 11.26
C ALA A 146 2.46 22.57 10.30
N HIS A 147 1.76 22.38 9.17
CA HIS A 147 2.04 21.34 8.18
C HIS A 147 2.29 21.88 6.76
N ARG A 148 2.53 23.20 6.63
CA ARG A 148 2.69 23.89 5.34
C ARG A 148 3.68 23.21 4.41
N GLU A 149 4.85 22.81 4.93
CA GLU A 149 5.88 22.13 4.13
C GLU A 149 5.44 20.72 3.68
N LEU A 150 4.70 19.97 4.51
CA LEU A 150 4.20 18.65 4.11
C LEU A 150 3.11 18.77 3.04
N LEU A 151 2.20 19.75 3.19
CA LEU A 151 1.20 20.09 2.19
C LEU A 151 1.84 20.46 0.85
N ARG A 152 2.88 21.32 0.89
CA ARG A 152 3.66 21.68 -0.30
C ARG A 152 4.32 20.47 -0.96
N ARG A 153 4.94 19.58 -0.17
CA ARG A 153 5.60 18.37 -0.69
C ARG A 153 4.65 17.36 -1.31
N VAL A 154 3.37 17.35 -0.94
CA VAL A 154 2.35 16.54 -1.63
C VAL A 154 1.62 17.29 -2.73
N GLY A 155 2.08 18.50 -3.07
CA GLY A 155 1.62 19.25 -4.23
C GLY A 155 0.52 20.27 -3.96
N TYR A 156 0.27 20.65 -2.71
CA TYR A 156 -0.59 21.79 -2.37
C TYR A 156 0.23 23.06 -2.18
N GLU A 157 0.17 23.98 -3.14
CA GLU A 157 0.62 25.37 -2.94
C GLU A 157 -0.58 26.23 -2.57
N ILE A 158 -0.54 26.75 -1.34
CA ILE A 158 -1.64 27.48 -0.72
C ILE A 158 -1.16 28.80 -0.14
N GLU A 159 -1.98 29.83 -0.26
CA GLU A 159 -1.72 31.16 0.31
C GLU A 159 -2.91 31.64 1.17
N PRO A 160 -2.64 32.29 2.31
CA PRO A 160 -3.69 32.98 3.05
C PRO A 160 -4.28 34.10 2.19
N PHE A 161 -5.60 34.22 2.18
CA PHE A 161 -6.28 35.30 1.45
C PHE A 161 -6.91 36.31 2.41
N SER A 162 -7.99 35.94 3.10
CA SER A 162 -8.67 36.82 4.06
C SER A 162 -9.43 36.04 5.12
N GLY A 163 -9.30 36.44 6.39
CA GLY A 163 -10.02 35.83 7.50
C GLY A 163 -9.77 34.32 7.60
N ARG A 164 -10.78 33.54 7.19
CA ARG A 164 -10.78 32.07 7.22
C ARG A 164 -10.51 31.40 5.86
N THR A 165 -10.27 32.21 4.83
CA THR A 165 -10.13 31.74 3.45
C THR A 165 -8.67 31.58 3.05
N VAL A 166 -8.37 30.45 2.43
CA VAL A 166 -7.08 30.12 1.81
C VAL A 166 -7.31 29.88 0.33
N VAL A 167 -6.39 30.37 -0.50
CA VAL A 167 -6.38 30.16 -1.95
C VAL A 167 -5.43 29.01 -2.28
N VAL A 168 -5.88 28.07 -3.11
CA VAL A 168 -5.12 26.92 -3.59
C VAL A 168 -4.74 27.14 -5.05
N HIS A 169 -3.45 27.26 -5.32
CA HIS A 169 -2.91 27.47 -6.68
C HIS A 169 -2.56 26.17 -7.38
N THR A 170 -2.07 25.20 -6.61
CA THR A 170 -1.70 23.87 -7.10
C THR A 170 -2.26 22.80 -6.18
N ALA A 171 -2.51 21.62 -6.76
CA ALA A 171 -2.97 20.45 -6.04
C ALA A 171 -2.33 19.17 -6.60
N PRO A 172 -2.25 18.09 -5.82
CA PRO A 172 -1.96 16.77 -6.37
C PRO A 172 -3.08 16.33 -7.33
N ASN A 173 -2.72 15.41 -8.24
CA ASN A 173 -3.69 14.74 -9.10
C ASN A 173 -3.39 13.23 -9.17
N PRO A 174 -3.72 12.47 -8.12
CA PRO A 174 -3.45 11.04 -8.06
C PRO A 174 -4.34 10.21 -9.00
N HIS A 175 -5.53 10.70 -9.36
CA HIS A 175 -6.46 10.03 -10.25
C HIS A 175 -7.51 11.02 -10.82
N PRO A 176 -8.18 10.70 -11.96
CA PRO A 176 -9.09 11.63 -12.65
C PRO A 176 -10.31 12.13 -11.85
N ARG A 177 -10.70 11.40 -10.80
CA ARG A 177 -11.87 11.71 -9.96
C ARG A 177 -11.46 12.40 -8.64
N PHE A 178 -10.23 12.90 -8.55
CA PHE A 178 -9.70 13.50 -7.34
C PHE A 178 -10.30 14.90 -7.12
N ASP A 179 -10.85 15.11 -5.93
CA ASP A 179 -11.37 16.40 -5.48
C ASP A 179 -10.37 17.05 -4.53
N ALA A 180 -9.58 17.99 -5.07
CA ALA A 180 -8.51 18.67 -4.33
C ALA A 180 -9.03 19.48 -3.14
N ALA A 181 -10.16 20.19 -3.29
CA ALA A 181 -10.71 21.01 -2.21
C ALA A 181 -11.20 20.13 -1.07
N ARG A 182 -12.02 19.12 -1.39
CA ARG A 182 -12.52 18.18 -0.38
C ARG A 182 -11.39 17.41 0.30
N CYS A 183 -10.42 16.92 -0.48
CA CYS A 183 -9.27 16.21 0.09
C CYS A 183 -8.48 17.12 1.04
N LEU A 184 -8.23 18.38 0.68
CA LEU A 184 -7.54 19.32 1.54
C LEU A 184 -8.33 19.61 2.82
N GLN A 185 -9.64 19.85 2.72
CA GLN A 185 -10.51 20.08 3.88
C GLN A 185 -10.51 18.89 4.83
N GLU A 186 -10.74 17.67 4.33
CA GLU A 186 -10.76 16.47 5.16
C GLU A 186 -9.38 16.18 5.80
N LEU A 187 -8.29 16.36 5.04
CA LEU A 187 -6.93 16.20 5.54
C LEU A 187 -6.64 17.18 6.67
N VAL A 188 -6.91 18.47 6.47
CA VAL A 188 -6.64 19.51 7.48
C VAL A 188 -7.52 19.31 8.71
N ALA A 189 -8.79 18.96 8.55
CA ALA A 189 -9.68 18.65 9.67
C ALA A 189 -9.15 17.47 10.51
N ASP A 190 -8.61 16.44 9.87
CA ASP A 190 -7.99 15.29 10.55
C ASP A 190 -6.69 15.64 11.27
N LEU A 191 -5.87 16.51 10.66
CA LEU A 191 -4.63 17.02 11.26
C LEU A 191 -4.91 17.92 12.47
N ALA A 192 -5.93 18.78 12.40
CA ALA A 192 -6.36 19.64 13.50
C ALA A 192 -6.98 18.84 14.66
N GLY A 193 -7.82 17.85 14.35
CA GLY A 193 -8.49 17.01 15.33
C GLY A 193 -7.62 15.89 15.94
N GLY A 194 -6.41 15.68 15.42
CA GLY A 194 -5.49 14.63 15.90
C GLY A 194 -6.02 13.20 15.71
N ARG A 195 -6.98 12.98 14.79
CA ARG A 195 -7.74 11.73 14.65
C ARG A 195 -6.89 10.50 14.33
N PHE A 196 -5.70 10.68 13.76
CA PHE A 196 -4.77 9.60 13.43
C PHE A 196 -3.73 9.36 14.54
N GLY A 197 -4.17 8.88 15.70
CA GLY A 197 -3.28 8.41 16.76
C GLY A 197 -2.56 7.09 16.41
N GLY A 198 -1.44 6.78 17.09
CA GLY A 198 -0.80 5.46 17.01
C GLY A 198 0.32 5.29 15.97
N TRP A 199 0.55 6.28 15.11
CA TRP A 199 1.71 6.32 14.21
C TRP A 199 2.95 6.83 14.94
N ALA A 200 4.07 6.12 14.76
CA ALA A 200 5.33 6.43 15.43
C ALA A 200 5.95 7.73 14.93
N ASN A 201 5.81 8.02 13.63
CA ASN A 201 6.38 9.19 12.98
C ASN A 201 5.27 10.14 12.46
N ARG A 202 5.51 11.46 12.57
CA ARG A 202 4.66 12.51 11.98
C ARG A 202 4.47 12.31 10.47
N LEU A 203 5.53 11.90 9.76
CA LEU A 203 5.46 11.67 8.32
C LEU A 203 4.53 10.51 7.98
N GLU A 204 4.66 9.38 8.68
CA GLU A 204 3.79 8.22 8.47
C GLU A 204 2.32 8.57 8.73
N ARG A 205 2.06 9.33 9.79
CA ARG A 205 0.71 9.81 10.11
C ARG A 205 0.12 10.65 8.99
N PHE A 206 0.88 11.65 8.53
CA PHE A 206 0.45 12.52 7.45
C PHE A 206 0.20 11.73 6.16
N SER A 207 1.13 10.83 5.79
CA SER A 207 1.00 9.98 4.61
C SER A 207 -0.23 9.07 4.67
N ALA A 208 -0.51 8.47 5.83
CA ALA A 208 -1.68 7.62 6.02
C ALA A 208 -2.98 8.42 5.92
N THR A 209 -3.05 9.60 6.57
CA THR A 209 -4.21 10.48 6.45
C THR A 209 -4.41 10.92 5.00
N PHE A 210 -3.37 11.40 4.33
CA PHE A 210 -3.46 11.81 2.93
C PHE A 210 -3.94 10.67 2.03
N ALA A 211 -3.32 9.48 2.14
CA ALA A 211 -3.67 8.33 1.31
C ALA A 211 -5.14 7.93 1.46
N CYS A 212 -5.66 7.92 2.68
CA CYS A 212 -7.07 7.61 2.93
C CYS A 212 -8.03 8.64 2.31
N ARG A 213 -7.67 9.92 2.37
CA ARG A 213 -8.49 11.01 1.79
C ARG A 213 -8.40 11.06 0.27
N ALA A 214 -7.23 10.79 -0.28
CA ALA A 214 -6.94 10.88 -1.71
C ALA A 214 -7.27 9.61 -2.50
N ALA A 215 -7.45 8.47 -1.85
CA ALA A 215 -7.75 7.22 -2.54
C ALA A 215 -9.14 7.22 -3.19
N ILE A 216 -9.20 6.54 -4.33
CA ILE A 216 -10.42 6.05 -4.99
C ILE A 216 -11.29 5.37 -3.93
N LYS A 217 -12.58 5.71 -3.91
CA LYS A 217 -13.53 5.14 -2.96
C LYS A 217 -14.12 3.84 -3.49
N ALA A 218 -14.57 2.98 -2.58
CA ALA A 218 -15.36 1.80 -2.95
C ALA A 218 -16.64 2.23 -3.71
N GLY A 219 -17.05 1.45 -4.72
CA GLY A 219 -18.19 1.75 -5.57
C GLY A 219 -17.87 2.67 -6.77
N GLN A 220 -16.62 3.10 -6.93
CA GLN A 220 -16.22 3.88 -8.11
C GLN A 220 -15.81 2.95 -9.25
N ARG A 221 -16.46 3.11 -10.41
CA ARG A 221 -16.05 2.41 -11.64
C ARG A 221 -14.72 2.93 -12.16
N LEU A 222 -13.87 2.00 -12.55
CA LEU A 222 -12.55 2.29 -13.11
C LEU A 222 -12.50 1.88 -14.58
N GLU A 223 -11.91 2.75 -15.40
CA GLU A 223 -11.57 2.40 -16.77
C GLU A 223 -10.44 1.36 -16.79
N LEU A 224 -10.33 0.61 -17.88
CA LEU A 224 -9.37 -0.48 -17.98
C LEU A 224 -7.93 -0.04 -17.71
N GLU A 225 -7.54 1.15 -18.19
CA GLU A 225 -6.21 1.67 -17.94
C GLU A 225 -6.01 2.12 -16.49
N GLU A 226 -7.05 2.64 -15.82
CA GLU A 226 -6.98 2.97 -14.39
C GLU A 226 -6.80 1.71 -13.55
N MET A 227 -7.50 0.63 -13.91
CA MET A 227 -7.34 -0.67 -13.25
C MET A 227 -5.93 -1.22 -13.43
N ARG A 228 -5.38 -1.17 -14.66
CA ARG A 228 -4.02 -1.64 -14.96
C ARG A 228 -2.96 -0.83 -14.25
N GLU A 229 -3.09 0.50 -14.23
CA GLU A 229 -2.17 1.36 -13.52
C GLU A 229 -2.17 1.04 -12.01
N LEU A 230 -3.35 0.93 -11.41
CA LEU A 230 -3.48 0.62 -9.99
C LEU A 230 -2.84 -0.73 -9.64
N VAL A 231 -3.17 -1.79 -10.38
CA VAL A 231 -2.60 -3.13 -10.15
C VAL A 231 -1.10 -3.13 -10.38
N GLY A 232 -0.63 -2.50 -11.47
CA GLY A 232 0.80 -2.40 -11.76
C GLY A 232 1.57 -1.71 -10.65
N ARG A 233 1.07 -0.56 -10.17
CA ARG A 233 1.68 0.19 -9.06
C ARG A 233 1.64 -0.60 -7.76
N LEU A 234 0.53 -1.28 -7.46
CA LEU A 234 0.39 -2.12 -6.28
C LEU A 234 1.44 -3.25 -6.28
N LEU A 235 1.60 -3.95 -7.40
CA LEU A 235 2.57 -5.07 -7.49
C LEU A 235 4.03 -4.62 -7.37
N THR A 236 4.32 -3.35 -7.64
CA THR A 236 5.65 -2.74 -7.42
C THR A 236 5.82 -2.10 -6.04
N ALA A 237 4.78 -2.09 -5.21
CA ALA A 237 4.86 -1.54 -3.85
C ALA A 237 5.74 -2.41 -2.95
N THR A 238 6.31 -1.78 -1.92
CA THR A 238 7.16 -2.43 -0.91
C THR A 238 6.37 -3.43 -0.08
N LEU A 239 5.13 -3.09 0.28
CA LEU A 239 4.21 -3.93 1.05
C LEU A 239 2.86 -4.08 0.33
N PRO A 240 2.82 -4.87 -0.77
CA PRO A 240 1.68 -4.93 -1.66
C PRO A 240 0.50 -5.73 -1.10
N ALA A 241 0.68 -6.43 0.03
CA ALA A 241 -0.29 -7.38 0.59
C ALA A 241 -1.25 -6.78 1.63
N HIS A 242 -0.94 -5.61 2.21
CA HIS A 242 -1.75 -4.98 3.24
C HIS A 242 -1.88 -3.47 3.02
N ASP A 243 -3.01 -2.86 3.38
CA ASP A 243 -3.23 -1.42 3.35
C ASP A 243 -2.54 -0.71 4.53
N VAL A 244 -2.77 0.59 4.70
CA VAL A 244 -2.21 1.38 5.81
C VAL A 244 -2.80 1.03 7.18
N HIS A 245 -3.88 0.25 7.21
CA HIS A 245 -4.59 -0.19 8.40
C HIS A 245 -4.35 -1.67 8.74
N GLY A 246 -3.61 -2.40 7.89
CA GLY A 246 -3.32 -3.83 8.03
C GLY A 246 -4.35 -4.76 7.38
N ARG A 247 -5.31 -4.25 6.60
CA ARG A 247 -6.26 -5.08 5.87
C ARG A 247 -5.63 -5.63 4.60
N PRO A 248 -5.94 -6.86 4.18
CA PRO A 248 -5.42 -7.41 2.94
C PRO A 248 -5.84 -6.58 1.72
N THR A 249 -4.89 -6.23 0.86
CA THR A 249 -5.11 -5.56 -0.43
C THR A 249 -5.33 -6.56 -1.56
N ILE A 250 -4.72 -7.75 -1.45
CA ILE A 250 -4.78 -8.82 -2.44
C ILE A 250 -5.11 -10.13 -1.75
N VAL A 251 -6.10 -10.84 -2.26
CA VAL A 251 -6.44 -12.22 -1.90
C VAL A 251 -6.21 -13.09 -3.12
N GLN A 252 -5.52 -14.22 -2.95
CA GLN A 252 -5.39 -15.21 -4.02
C GLN A 252 -6.30 -16.40 -3.75
N LEU A 253 -7.01 -16.83 -4.79
CA LEU A 253 -7.80 -18.04 -4.81
C LEU A 253 -7.08 -19.07 -5.71
N PRO A 254 -6.41 -20.07 -5.13
CA PRO A 254 -5.65 -21.06 -5.89
C PRO A 254 -6.53 -21.88 -6.84
N LYS A 255 -5.96 -22.31 -7.96
CA LYS A 255 -6.65 -23.17 -8.94
C LYS A 255 -7.20 -24.44 -8.28
N ASP A 256 -6.41 -25.12 -7.47
CA ASP A 256 -6.83 -26.38 -6.82
C ASP A 256 -8.01 -26.15 -5.85
N GLU A 257 -8.09 -24.98 -5.21
CA GLU A 257 -9.22 -24.61 -4.36
C GLU A 257 -10.48 -24.36 -5.19
N LEU A 258 -10.34 -23.72 -6.36
CA LEU A 258 -11.44 -23.59 -7.32
C LEU A 258 -11.91 -24.97 -7.79
N GLU A 259 -11.01 -25.84 -8.20
CA GLU A 259 -11.33 -27.19 -8.68
C GLU A 259 -12.08 -27.98 -7.60
N ARG A 260 -11.59 -27.99 -6.35
CA ARG A 260 -12.28 -28.61 -5.21
C ARG A 260 -13.70 -28.08 -5.02
N ARG A 261 -13.91 -26.76 -5.10
CA ARG A 261 -15.24 -26.14 -4.95
C ARG A 261 -16.22 -26.53 -6.06
N PHE A 262 -15.72 -26.91 -7.22
CA PHE A 262 -16.51 -27.45 -8.33
C PHE A 262 -16.57 -28.98 -8.37
N GLY A 263 -16.06 -29.67 -7.34
CA GLY A 263 -16.03 -31.14 -7.29
C GLY A 263 -15.09 -31.77 -8.30
N ARG A 264 -14.07 -31.03 -8.75
CA ARG A 264 -12.99 -31.51 -9.61
C ARG A 264 -11.77 -31.80 -8.74
N SER A 265 -11.13 -32.94 -8.96
CA SER A 265 -9.95 -33.43 -8.23
C SER A 265 -8.79 -33.66 -9.17
#